data_AF-A0A6G1U384-F1
#
_entry.id   AF-A0A6G1U384-F1
#
_cell.length_a   1.000
_cell.length_b   1.000
_cell.length_c   1.000
_cell.angle_alpha   90.00
_cell.angle_beta   90.00
_cell.angle_gamma   90.00
#
_symmetry.space_group_name_H-M   'P 1'
#
loop_
_entity.id
_entity.type
_entity.pdbx_description
1 polymer ?
#
loop_
_entity_poly.entity_id
_entity_poly.type
_entity_poly.pdbx_seq_one_letter_code
_entity_poly.pdbx_strand_id
1 'polypeptide(L)'
;MEKEVIQVEIPAGKKAAWVDGFLKLVDAEEEQKKDERPITERVKTFEDACKELGEDHKLVQQFKAIQEAIAEDKEATAYFKLGIITAALNEGWEPDFTNDDEYRYYPYLCLWTKEELEDKDEAWKDDHNLQLWLGGGTSSIGALCGLAAANSNFAWSAATAYFSARLAHKTEKLAIYSGKQFTELWTNYATGKEATSWRNI
;
A
#
# COMPACT_ATOMS: atom_id res chain seq x y z
N MET A 1 39.42 17.94 -37.67
CA MET A 1 38.31 18.90 -37.53
C MET A 1 38.38 19.43 -36.12
N GLU A 2 38.66 20.71 -35.97
CA GLU A 2 38.64 21.38 -34.67
C GLU A 2 37.20 21.33 -34.12
N LYS A 3 37.05 20.95 -32.86
CA LYS A 3 35.74 20.93 -32.19
C LYS A 3 35.47 22.35 -31.73
N GLU A 4 34.55 23.03 -32.39
CA GLU A 4 34.00 24.30 -31.91
C GLU A 4 33.07 24.00 -30.72
N VAL A 5 33.34 24.63 -29.58
CA VAL A 5 32.54 24.50 -28.36
C VAL A 5 31.75 25.80 -28.18
N ILE A 6 30.43 25.68 -28.14
CA ILE A 6 29.53 26.80 -27.86
C ILE A 6 29.13 26.71 -26.38
N GLN A 7 29.39 27.77 -25.62
CA GLN A 7 28.95 27.92 -24.24
C GLN A 7 27.69 28.79 -24.19
N VAL A 8 26.65 28.31 -23.51
CA VAL A 8 25.38 29.02 -23.34
C VAL A 8 24.98 28.96 -21.87
N GLU A 9 24.63 30.11 -21.29
CA GLU A 9 24.06 30.17 -19.94
C GLU A 9 22.60 29.70 -19.96
N ILE A 10 22.24 28.82 -19.02
CA ILE A 10 20.87 28.31 -18.89
C ILE A 10 20.10 29.28 -17.97
N PRO A 11 18.99 29.90 -18.45
CA PRO A 11 18.15 30.75 -17.61
C PRO A 11 17.60 30.01 -16.39
N ALA A 12 17.42 30.71 -15.28
CA ALA A 12 16.81 30.16 -14.08
C ALA A 12 15.44 29.53 -14.39
N GLY A 13 15.20 28.30 -13.91
CA GLY A 13 13.96 27.56 -14.17
C GLY A 13 13.91 26.82 -15.51
N LYS A 14 14.98 26.84 -16.33
CA LYS A 14 15.10 26.04 -17.55
C LYS A 14 16.14 24.93 -17.39
N LYS A 15 16.03 23.87 -18.21
CA LYS A 15 17.07 22.85 -18.38
C LYS A 15 17.25 22.47 -19.85
N ALA A 16 18.46 22.04 -20.22
CA ALA A 16 18.73 21.55 -21.56
C ALA A 16 18.27 20.09 -21.69
N ALA A 17 17.39 19.81 -22.66
CA ALA A 17 16.89 18.47 -22.96
C ALA A 17 16.88 18.23 -24.47
N TRP A 18 17.12 16.97 -24.89
CA TRP A 18 16.99 16.57 -26.28
C TRP A 18 15.52 16.29 -26.61
N VAL A 19 14.94 17.06 -27.51
CA VAL A 19 13.54 16.93 -27.95
C VAL A 19 13.51 16.93 -29.48
N ASP A 20 12.99 15.85 -30.07
CA ASP A 20 12.94 15.63 -31.53
C ASP A 20 14.30 15.71 -32.23
N GLY A 21 15.37 15.28 -31.54
CA GLY A 21 16.74 15.32 -32.10
C GLY A 21 17.41 16.69 -32.06
N PHE A 22 16.83 17.68 -31.36
CA PHE A 22 17.42 18.99 -31.13
C PHE A 22 17.60 19.26 -29.63
N LEU A 23 18.68 19.92 -29.25
CA LEU A 23 18.88 20.39 -27.87
C LEU A 23 18.03 21.65 -27.64
N LYS A 24 17.01 21.55 -26.77
CA LYS A 24 16.09 22.64 -26.43
C LYS A 24 16.20 22.98 -24.95
N LEU A 25 15.93 24.24 -24.60
CA LEU A 25 15.75 24.67 -23.21
C LEU A 25 14.27 24.50 -22.84
N VAL A 26 13.96 23.49 -22.04
CA VAL A 26 12.61 23.21 -21.54
C VAL A 26 12.44 23.80 -20.15
N ASP A 27 11.20 24.10 -19.75
CA ASP A 27 10.91 24.46 -18.37
C ASP A 27 11.31 23.29 -17.45
N ALA A 28 12.13 23.57 -16.44
CA ALA A 28 12.48 22.59 -15.43
C ALA A 28 11.21 22.10 -14.68
N GLU A 29 10.16 22.92 -14.67
CA GLU A 29 8.85 22.62 -14.11
C GLU A 29 8.00 21.68 -15.00
N GLU A 30 8.28 21.56 -16.31
CA GLU A 30 7.50 20.69 -17.21
C GLU A 30 7.71 19.18 -16.95
N GLU A 31 8.72 18.80 -16.16
CA GLU A 31 8.98 17.40 -15.78
C GLU A 31 8.18 16.96 -14.54
N GLN A 32 7.43 17.86 -13.91
CA GLN A 32 6.47 17.55 -12.84
C GLN A 32 5.05 17.98 -13.23
N LYS A 33 4.59 17.65 -14.45
CA LYS A 33 3.14 17.45 -14.60
C LYS A 33 2.75 16.29 -13.69
N LYS A 34 2.25 16.64 -12.49
CA LYS A 34 1.68 15.69 -11.55
C LYS A 34 0.66 14.88 -12.33
N ASP A 35 0.92 13.59 -12.45
CA ASP A 35 0.03 12.68 -13.17
C ASP A 35 -1.37 12.77 -12.55
N GLU A 36 -2.31 13.37 -13.28
CA GLU A 36 -3.66 13.69 -12.78
C GLU A 36 -4.58 12.47 -12.72
N ARG A 37 -4.10 11.29 -13.15
CA ARG A 37 -4.88 10.06 -13.05
C ARG A 37 -5.19 9.73 -11.59
N PRO A 38 -6.34 9.08 -11.32
CA PRO A 38 -6.66 8.58 -9.99
C PRO A 38 -5.50 7.77 -9.41
N ILE A 39 -5.23 7.90 -8.11
CA ILE A 39 -4.11 7.20 -7.46
C ILE A 39 -4.16 5.68 -7.65
N THR A 40 -5.36 5.11 -7.74
CA THR A 40 -5.61 3.68 -8.01
C THR A 40 -5.26 3.24 -9.45
N GLU A 41 -5.06 4.18 -10.37
CA GLU A 41 -4.53 3.89 -11.71
C GLU A 41 -3.02 4.04 -11.80
N ARG A 42 -2.45 4.87 -10.92
CA ARG A 42 -1.01 5.16 -10.83
C ARG A 42 -0.27 4.10 -10.02
N VAL A 43 -0.87 3.61 -8.93
CA VAL A 43 -0.27 2.63 -8.01
C VAL A 43 -0.95 1.28 -8.15
N LYS A 44 -0.42 0.40 -9.00
CA LYS A 44 -0.93 -0.97 -9.19
C LYS A 44 0.02 -2.05 -8.62
N THR A 45 1.29 -1.71 -8.50
CA THR A 45 2.36 -2.57 -7.99
C THR A 45 3.06 -1.91 -6.81
N PHE A 46 3.90 -2.68 -6.12
CA PHE A 46 4.78 -2.13 -5.07
C PHE A 46 5.78 -1.13 -5.65
N GLU A 47 6.32 -1.42 -6.83
CA GLU A 47 7.27 -0.58 -7.54
C GLU A 47 6.63 0.75 -7.95
N ASP A 48 5.36 0.73 -8.37
CA ASP A 48 4.59 1.96 -8.63
C ASP A 48 4.46 2.83 -7.38
N ALA A 49 4.20 2.22 -6.21
CA ALA A 49 4.11 2.95 -4.94
C ALA A 49 5.45 3.59 -4.55
N CYS A 50 6.57 2.87 -4.72
CA CYS A 50 7.91 3.41 -4.51
C CYS A 50 8.20 4.60 -5.44
N LYS A 51 7.81 4.49 -6.71
CA LYS A 51 7.98 5.57 -7.70
C LYS A 51 7.11 6.78 -7.37
N GLU A 52 5.86 6.55 -6.95
CA GLU A 52 4.92 7.61 -6.58
C GLU A 52 5.40 8.41 -5.36
N LEU A 53 5.97 7.73 -4.34
CA LEU A 53 6.54 8.41 -3.17
C LEU A 53 7.92 9.01 -3.42
N GLY A 54 8.69 8.43 -4.33
CA GLY A 54 10.06 8.81 -4.62
C GLY A 54 11.09 8.13 -3.71
N GLU A 55 12.32 8.07 -4.20
CA GLU A 55 13.41 7.29 -3.58
C GLU A 55 13.92 7.87 -2.26
N ASP A 56 13.74 9.17 -2.06
CA ASP A 56 14.11 9.86 -0.84
C ASP A 56 13.04 9.76 0.25
N HIS A 57 11.89 9.14 -0.03
CA HIS A 57 10.84 8.95 0.95
C HIS A 57 11.31 8.02 2.08
N LYS A 58 11.09 8.43 3.33
CA LYS A 58 11.58 7.72 4.53
C LYS A 58 11.22 6.23 4.55
N LEU A 59 9.97 5.89 4.22
CA LEU A 59 9.52 4.48 4.21
C LEU A 59 10.25 3.65 3.14
N VAL A 60 10.51 4.24 1.97
CA VAL A 60 11.23 3.57 0.86
C VAL A 60 12.68 3.32 1.25
N GLN A 61 13.35 4.33 1.82
CA GLN A 61 14.72 4.18 2.33
C GLN A 61 14.83 3.14 3.45
N GLN A 62 13.88 3.15 4.39
CA GLN A 62 13.83 2.17 5.47
C GLN A 62 13.68 0.75 4.94
N PHE A 63 12.75 0.51 4.02
CA PHE A 63 12.58 -0.81 3.39
C PHE A 63 13.85 -1.24 2.67
N LYS A 64 14.45 -0.36 1.86
CA LYS A 64 15.71 -0.66 1.14
C LYS A 64 16.85 -1.07 2.07
N ALA A 65 16.94 -0.44 3.24
CA ALA A 65 17.98 -0.73 4.22
C ALA A 65 17.83 -2.10 4.91
N ILE A 66 16.60 -2.63 4.99
CA ILE A 66 16.31 -3.86 5.75
C ILE A 66 15.87 -5.04 4.87
N GLN A 67 15.54 -4.81 3.59
CA GLN A 67 14.90 -5.80 2.72
C GLN A 67 15.64 -7.13 2.65
N GLU A 68 16.98 -7.11 2.68
CA GLU A 68 17.80 -8.33 2.67
C GLU A 68 17.67 -9.10 3.99
N ALA A 69 17.61 -8.40 5.12
CA ALA A 69 17.50 -9.00 6.44
C ALA A 69 16.12 -9.62 6.70
N ILE A 70 15.08 -9.08 6.05
CA ILE A 70 13.69 -9.56 6.20
C ILE A 70 13.21 -10.40 5.01
N ALA A 71 14.07 -10.69 4.03
CA ALA A 71 13.65 -11.30 2.76
C ALA A 71 12.90 -12.65 2.94
N GLU A 72 13.32 -13.44 3.92
CA GLU A 72 12.70 -14.72 4.27
C GLU A 72 11.49 -14.57 5.22
N ASP A 73 11.33 -13.41 5.84
CA ASP A 73 10.19 -13.06 6.69
C ASP A 73 9.08 -12.42 5.85
N LYS A 74 8.13 -13.26 5.44
CA LYS A 74 6.99 -12.87 4.60
C LYS A 74 6.11 -11.83 5.26
N GLU A 75 5.88 -11.95 6.57
CA GLU A 75 5.05 -11.03 7.34
C GLU A 75 5.70 -9.65 7.40
N ALA A 76 6.98 -9.60 7.82
CA ALA A 76 7.72 -8.36 7.91
C ALA A 76 7.85 -7.70 6.53
N THR A 77 8.24 -8.46 5.50
CA THR A 77 8.35 -7.96 4.13
C THR A 77 7.04 -7.38 3.64
N ALA A 78 5.91 -8.07 3.87
CA ALA A 78 4.60 -7.58 3.49
C ALA A 78 4.20 -6.31 4.25
N TYR A 79 4.46 -6.24 5.55
CA TYR A 79 4.18 -5.05 6.36
C TYR A 79 4.89 -3.81 5.82
N PHE A 80 6.19 -3.90 5.52
CA PHE A 80 6.93 -2.75 4.99
C PHE A 80 6.44 -2.34 3.59
N LYS A 81 6.17 -3.31 2.72
CA LYS A 81 5.61 -3.04 1.39
C LYS A 81 4.23 -2.38 1.48
N LEU A 82 3.33 -2.90 2.32
CA LEU A 82 2.00 -2.33 2.55
C LEU A 82 2.07 -0.94 3.17
N GLY A 83 3.05 -0.65 4.02
CA GLY A 83 3.27 0.70 4.56
C GLY A 83 3.55 1.73 3.46
N ILE A 84 4.44 1.39 2.52
CA ILE A 84 4.75 2.21 1.34
C ILE A 84 3.52 2.37 0.46
N ILE A 85 2.82 1.27 0.15
CA ILE A 85 1.59 1.29 -0.66
C ILE A 85 0.53 2.18 -0.02
N THR A 86 0.28 2.02 1.28
CA THR A 86 -0.73 2.79 2.00
C THR A 86 -0.41 4.28 1.98
N ALA A 87 0.85 4.66 2.23
CA ALA A 87 1.28 6.04 2.15
C ALA A 87 1.10 6.64 0.75
N ALA A 88 1.45 5.88 -0.30
CA ALA A 88 1.24 6.29 -1.69
C ALA A 88 -0.26 6.50 -2.01
N LEU A 89 -1.10 5.53 -1.64
CA LEU A 89 -2.56 5.59 -1.87
C LEU A 89 -3.24 6.74 -1.13
N ASN A 90 -2.72 7.13 0.04
CA ASN A 90 -3.28 8.22 0.84
C ASN A 90 -2.90 9.61 0.34
N GLU A 91 -1.88 9.73 -0.52
CA GLU A 91 -1.41 11.00 -1.09
C GLU A 91 -1.10 12.05 0.00
N GLY A 92 -0.34 11.64 1.03
CA GLY A 92 0.07 12.51 2.13
C GLY A 92 -0.95 12.67 3.26
N TRP A 93 -2.13 12.05 3.16
CA TRP A 93 -3.02 11.92 4.32
C TRP A 93 -2.42 10.92 5.33
N GLU A 94 -2.43 11.31 6.60
CA GLU A 94 -2.05 10.46 7.73
C GLU A 94 -3.19 10.47 8.76
N PRO A 95 -3.48 9.34 9.43
CA PRO A 95 -4.58 9.27 10.38
C PRO A 95 -4.31 10.10 11.64
N ASP A 96 -5.26 10.93 12.06
CA ASP A 96 -5.24 11.60 13.36
C ASP A 96 -5.92 10.71 14.40
N PHE A 97 -5.12 10.04 15.23
CA PHE A 97 -5.62 9.18 16.30
C PHE A 97 -6.22 9.94 17.49
N THR A 98 -6.12 11.27 17.51
CA THR A 98 -6.71 12.12 18.55
C THR A 98 -8.08 12.67 18.15
N ASN A 99 -8.47 12.49 16.89
CA ASN A 99 -9.75 12.93 16.35
C ASN A 99 -10.77 11.77 16.35
N ASP A 100 -11.76 11.86 17.25
CA ASP A 100 -12.83 10.86 17.37
C ASP A 100 -13.82 10.90 16.19
N ASP A 101 -13.90 12.02 15.47
CA ASP A 101 -14.78 12.19 14.30
C ASP A 101 -14.12 11.71 13.00
N GLU A 102 -12.84 11.34 13.03
CA GLU A 102 -12.11 10.86 11.86
C GLU A 102 -12.39 9.39 11.57
N TYR A 103 -13.08 9.15 10.45
CA TYR A 103 -13.21 7.82 9.87
C TYR A 103 -11.90 7.36 9.24
N ARG A 104 -11.45 6.18 9.67
CA ARG A 104 -10.24 5.52 9.17
C ARG A 104 -10.65 4.16 8.61
N TYR A 105 -10.32 3.92 7.35
CA TYR A 105 -10.76 2.72 6.64
C TYR A 105 -9.63 1.72 6.54
N TYR A 106 -9.91 0.46 6.83
CA TYR A 106 -8.97 -0.63 6.70
C TYR A 106 -9.59 -1.68 5.77
N PRO A 107 -8.80 -2.35 4.89
CA PRO A 107 -9.36 -3.34 4.00
C PRO A 107 -10.13 -4.40 4.76
N TYR A 108 -11.35 -4.68 4.32
CA TYR A 108 -12.10 -5.80 4.87
C TYR A 108 -11.57 -7.09 4.27
N LEU A 109 -11.39 -8.07 5.14
CA LEU A 109 -10.59 -9.23 4.88
C LEU A 109 -11.40 -10.52 5.36
N CYS A 110 -11.75 -11.48 4.48
CA CYS A 110 -12.42 -12.81 4.58
C CYS A 110 -11.84 -13.95 3.66
N LEU A 111 -11.20 -14.98 4.26
CA LEU A 111 -10.57 -16.12 3.55
C LEU A 111 -11.62 -17.12 3.09
N TRP A 112 -11.43 -17.72 1.91
CA TRP A 112 -12.31 -18.76 1.36
C TRP A 112 -11.51 -20.01 1.01
N THR A 113 -12.04 -21.20 1.30
CA THR A 113 -11.46 -22.46 0.82
C THR A 113 -11.77 -22.67 -0.66
N LYS A 114 -11.08 -23.62 -1.29
CA LYS A 114 -11.41 -24.02 -2.67
C LYS A 114 -12.85 -24.53 -2.77
N GLU A 115 -13.30 -25.37 -1.83
CA GLU A 115 -14.67 -25.88 -1.82
C GLU A 115 -15.71 -24.76 -1.68
N GLU A 116 -15.44 -23.74 -0.86
CA GLU A 116 -16.35 -22.60 -0.69
C GLU A 116 -16.47 -21.72 -1.95
N LEU A 117 -15.43 -21.70 -2.79
CA LEU A 117 -15.38 -20.97 -4.05
C LEU A 117 -15.93 -21.77 -5.24
N GLU A 118 -15.99 -23.11 -5.15
CA GLU A 118 -16.43 -23.97 -6.26
C GLU A 118 -17.85 -23.63 -6.74
N ASP A 119 -18.76 -23.31 -5.82
CA ASP A 119 -20.16 -22.98 -6.12
C ASP A 119 -20.40 -21.48 -6.40
N LYS A 120 -19.34 -20.67 -6.47
CA LYS A 120 -19.44 -19.22 -6.68
C LYS A 120 -19.16 -18.86 -8.13
N ASP A 121 -19.89 -17.88 -8.65
CA ASP A 121 -19.59 -17.30 -9.95
C ASP A 121 -18.38 -16.35 -9.89
N GLU A 122 -17.77 -16.09 -11.04
CA GLU A 122 -16.56 -15.27 -11.15
C GLU A 122 -16.79 -13.82 -10.71
N ALA A 123 -17.98 -13.25 -10.93
CA ALA A 123 -18.30 -11.89 -10.51
C ALA A 123 -18.40 -11.78 -8.98
N TRP A 124 -18.97 -12.79 -8.35
CA TRP A 124 -19.01 -12.92 -6.90
C TRP A 124 -17.60 -13.07 -6.34
N LYS A 125 -16.79 -13.96 -6.94
CA LYS A 125 -15.39 -14.15 -6.56
C LYS A 125 -14.59 -12.87 -6.74
N ASP A 126 -14.85 -12.07 -7.76
CA ASP A 126 -14.19 -10.78 -8.02
C ASP A 126 -14.58 -9.73 -6.99
N ASP A 127 -15.84 -9.74 -6.56
CA ASP A 127 -16.31 -8.81 -5.55
C ASP A 127 -15.79 -9.16 -4.14
N HIS A 128 -15.71 -10.46 -3.82
CA HIS A 128 -15.33 -10.99 -2.51
C HIS A 128 -13.86 -11.44 -2.43
N ASN A 129 -13.09 -11.21 -3.50
CA ASN A 129 -11.75 -11.76 -3.74
C ASN A 129 -10.81 -11.56 -2.55
N LEU A 130 -10.30 -12.68 -1.99
CA LEU A 130 -9.30 -12.80 -0.91
C LEU A 130 -9.23 -11.58 -0.01
N GLN A 131 -10.40 -11.29 0.49
CA GLN A 131 -10.47 -10.67 1.77
C GLN A 131 -9.73 -11.72 2.70
N LEU A 132 -9.05 -11.35 3.77
CA LEU A 132 -8.48 -12.26 4.79
C LEU A 132 -9.21 -12.38 6.16
N TRP A 133 -9.87 -13.51 6.45
CA TRP A 133 -10.29 -13.79 7.83
C TRP A 133 -9.05 -14.25 8.59
N LEU A 134 -8.45 -13.36 9.38
CA LEU A 134 -7.68 -13.80 10.53
C LEU A 134 -8.64 -14.55 11.43
N GLY A 135 -8.35 -15.83 11.66
CA GLY A 135 -9.11 -16.68 12.55
C GLY A 135 -9.44 -15.99 13.86
N GLY A 136 -10.67 -15.49 13.93
CA GLY A 136 -11.25 -14.81 15.06
C GLY A 136 -12.57 -15.48 15.39
N GLY A 137 -12.53 -16.79 15.66
CA GLY A 137 -13.28 -17.21 16.83
C GLY A 137 -12.79 -16.28 17.94
N THR A 138 -13.67 -15.49 18.53
CA THR A 138 -13.53 -15.11 19.94
C THR A 138 -12.53 -15.93 20.75
N SER A 139 -11.99 -15.30 21.78
CA SER A 139 -11.45 -16.01 22.94
C SER A 139 -12.46 -16.99 23.62
N SER A 140 -13.78 -16.87 23.38
CA SER A 140 -14.84 -17.92 23.45
C SER A 140 -16.00 -18.01 22.37
N ILE A 141 -16.85 -17.01 21.97
CA ILE A 141 -17.76 -17.08 20.73
C ILE A 141 -17.96 -15.82 19.72
N GLY A 142 -17.11 -15.53 18.68
CA GLY A 142 -17.20 -14.41 17.66
C GLY A 142 -16.34 -13.09 17.72
N ALA A 143 -15.30 -12.96 16.87
CA ALA A 143 -14.40 -11.84 16.48
C ALA A 143 -14.41 -10.44 17.20
N LEU A 144 -13.30 -10.13 17.90
CA LEU A 144 -12.81 -8.75 18.10
C LEU A 144 -11.79 -8.44 16.99
N CYS A 145 -12.21 -7.71 15.96
CA CYS A 145 -11.34 -7.26 14.86
C CYS A 145 -10.41 -6.13 15.32
N GLY A 146 -9.24 -6.50 15.81
CA GLY A 146 -8.08 -5.65 15.97
C GLY A 146 -6.86 -6.54 16.10
N LEU A 147 -5.79 -6.26 15.35
CA LEU A 147 -4.52 -7.02 15.39
C LEU A 147 -3.85 -7.00 16.79
N ALA A 148 -4.46 -6.36 17.79
CA ALA A 148 -3.98 -6.25 19.16
C ALA A 148 -5.14 -6.26 20.20
N ALA A 149 -6.01 -7.27 20.19
CA ALA A 149 -6.98 -7.49 21.27
C ALA A 149 -6.43 -8.46 22.33
N ALA A 150 -6.06 -7.95 23.52
CA ALA A 150 -5.63 -8.76 24.66
C ALA A 150 -6.78 -8.93 25.67
N ASN A 151 -7.31 -10.15 25.82
CA ASN A 151 -8.34 -10.47 26.81
C ASN A 151 -7.69 -11.14 28.04
N SER A 152 -7.82 -10.54 29.23
CA SER A 152 -7.39 -11.15 30.50
C SER A 152 -8.60 -11.36 31.41
N ASN A 153 -8.94 -12.62 31.69
CA ASN A 153 -10.10 -12.97 32.53
C ASN A 153 -9.82 -12.91 34.04
N PHE A 154 -8.57 -12.68 34.47
CA PHE A 154 -8.17 -12.85 35.89
C PHE A 154 -7.35 -11.67 36.49
N ALA A 155 -7.17 -10.56 35.77
CA ALA A 155 -6.56 -9.35 36.33
C ALA A 155 -7.37 -8.11 35.90
N TRP A 156 -7.60 -7.17 36.83
CA TRP A 156 -8.43 -5.97 36.67
C TRP A 156 -8.01 -5.06 35.49
N SER A 157 -8.43 -5.39 34.27
CA SER A 157 -8.85 -4.44 33.24
C SER A 157 -9.24 -5.20 31.98
N ALA A 158 -10.51 -5.09 31.56
CA ALA A 158 -10.86 -5.33 30.16
C ALA A 158 -10.29 -4.15 29.35
N ALA A 159 -9.20 -4.38 28.63
CA ALA A 159 -8.65 -3.39 27.70
C ALA A 159 -9.23 -3.67 26.31
N THR A 160 -10.39 -3.09 26.00
CA THR A 160 -10.86 -3.04 24.62
C THR A 160 -10.04 -2.00 23.86
N ALA A 161 -9.01 -2.46 23.15
CA ALA A 161 -8.26 -1.61 22.22
C ALA A 161 -9.10 -1.45 20.94
N TYR A 162 -9.93 -0.41 20.89
CA TYR A 162 -10.74 -0.07 19.70
C TYR A 162 -9.92 0.55 18.55
N PHE A 163 -8.61 0.74 18.74
CA PHE A 163 -7.76 1.49 17.81
C PHE A 163 -6.48 0.71 17.48
N SER A 164 -6.45 0.01 16.35
CA SER A 164 -5.19 -0.55 15.83
C SER A 164 -5.24 -0.74 14.31
N ALA A 165 -5.03 0.32 13.55
CA ALA A 165 -4.74 0.20 12.12
C ALA A 165 -3.67 1.20 11.72
N ARG A 166 -2.40 0.77 11.70
CA ARG A 166 -1.29 1.56 11.14
C ARG A 166 -1.38 1.70 9.62
N LEU A 167 -2.10 0.79 8.94
CA LEU A 167 -2.32 0.78 7.50
C LEU A 167 -3.74 1.28 7.14
N ALA A 168 -4.11 2.43 7.71
CA ALA A 168 -5.41 3.05 7.48
C ALA A 168 -5.43 3.85 6.17
N HIS A 169 -6.59 3.91 5.53
CA HIS A 169 -6.85 4.64 4.30
C HIS A 169 -7.83 5.79 4.56
N LYS A 170 -7.62 6.91 3.85
CA LYS A 170 -8.47 8.11 3.94
C LYS A 170 -9.93 7.91 3.53
N THR A 171 -10.22 6.89 2.71
CA THR A 171 -11.58 6.58 2.26
C THR A 171 -11.82 5.08 2.16
N GLU A 172 -13.09 4.69 2.26
CA GLU A 172 -13.55 3.31 2.05
C GLU A 172 -13.12 2.75 0.69
N LYS A 173 -13.27 3.55 -0.37
CA LYS A 173 -12.91 3.14 -1.74
C LYS A 173 -11.43 2.77 -1.86
N LEU A 174 -10.54 3.50 -1.18
CA LEU A 174 -9.12 3.19 -1.18
C LEU A 174 -8.80 1.95 -0.35
N ALA A 175 -9.49 1.75 0.77
CA ALA A 175 -9.35 0.52 1.55
C ALA A 175 -9.80 -0.72 0.74
N ILE A 176 -10.94 -0.64 0.06
CA ILE A 176 -11.43 -1.72 -0.82
C ILE A 176 -10.44 -1.97 -1.96
N TYR A 177 -9.97 -0.91 -2.63
CA TYR A 177 -8.97 -1.04 -3.69
C TYR A 177 -7.68 -1.69 -3.18
N SER A 178 -7.15 -1.23 -2.05
CA SER A 178 -5.91 -1.75 -1.45
C SER A 178 -6.04 -3.24 -1.14
N GLY A 179 -7.15 -3.66 -0.53
CA GLY A 179 -7.43 -5.07 -0.25
C GLY A 179 -7.52 -5.94 -1.49
N LYS A 180 -8.19 -5.45 -2.56
CA LYS A 180 -8.40 -6.19 -3.81
C LYS A 180 -7.18 -6.21 -4.74
N GLN A 181 -6.38 -5.14 -4.75
CA GLN A 181 -5.22 -5.02 -5.62
C GLN A 181 -3.98 -5.70 -5.02
N PHE A 182 -3.77 -5.55 -3.72
CA PHE A 182 -2.59 -6.05 -3.01
C PHE A 182 -2.91 -7.23 -2.09
N THR A 183 -3.91 -8.02 -2.49
CA THR A 183 -4.47 -9.16 -1.79
C THR A 183 -3.43 -10.15 -1.25
N GLU A 184 -2.44 -10.51 -2.07
CA GLU A 184 -1.39 -11.47 -1.69
C GLU A 184 -0.47 -10.86 -0.61
N LEU A 185 -0.16 -9.57 -0.69
CA LEU A 185 0.58 -8.86 0.35
C LEU A 185 -0.21 -8.78 1.65
N TRP A 186 -1.51 -8.46 1.58
CA TRP A 186 -2.39 -8.49 2.74
C TRP A 186 -2.45 -9.88 3.38
N THR A 187 -2.34 -10.94 2.59
CA THR A 187 -2.27 -12.33 3.08
C THR A 187 -0.96 -12.66 3.76
N ASN A 188 0.16 -12.30 3.14
CA ASN A 188 1.46 -12.48 3.74
C ASN A 188 1.57 -11.71 5.07
N TYR A 189 1.06 -10.48 5.11
CA TYR A 189 1.06 -9.64 6.31
C TYR A 189 0.27 -10.24 7.46
N ALA A 190 -0.88 -10.83 7.18
CA ALA A 190 -1.74 -11.28 8.27
C ALA A 190 -1.55 -12.77 8.61
N THR A 191 -1.04 -13.60 7.70
CA THR A 191 -0.84 -15.04 7.98
C THR A 191 0.62 -15.46 8.09
N GLY A 192 1.56 -14.65 7.62
CA GLY A 192 2.96 -15.05 7.44
C GLY A 192 3.16 -16.12 6.36
N LYS A 193 2.12 -16.47 5.59
CA LYS A 193 2.15 -17.53 4.56
C LYS A 193 1.86 -16.94 3.19
N GLU A 194 2.48 -17.55 2.18
CA GLU A 194 2.14 -17.27 0.79
C GLU A 194 0.73 -17.75 0.48
N ALA A 195 -0.04 -16.86 -0.14
CA ALA A 195 -1.28 -17.22 -0.81
C ALA A 195 -1.30 -16.64 -2.21
N THR A 196 -1.97 -17.34 -3.08
CA THR A 196 -2.17 -16.95 -4.47
C THR A 196 -3.61 -16.48 -4.62
N SER A 197 -3.80 -15.32 -5.25
CA SER A 197 -5.15 -14.85 -5.59
C SER A 197 -5.90 -15.91 -6.39
N TRP A 198 -7.22 -16.07 -6.22
CA TRP A 198 -7.96 -17.01 -7.08
C TRP A 198 -7.86 -16.66 -8.57
N ARG A 199 -7.60 -15.38 -8.89
CA ARG A 199 -7.31 -14.91 -10.25
C ARG A 199 -6.01 -15.48 -10.84
N ASN A 200 -5.15 -16.01 -9.98
CA ASN A 200 -3.84 -16.54 -10.29
C ASN A 200 -3.75 -18.07 -10.04
N ILE A 201 -4.86 -18.75 -9.71
CA ILE A 201 -4.95 -20.21 -9.50
C ILE A 201 -5.19 -20.95 -10.82
#